data_AF-A0A1D7TI19-F1
#
_entry.id   AF-A0A1D7TI19-F1
#
_cell.length_a   1.000
_cell.length_b   1.000
_cell.length_c   1.000
_cell.angle_alpha   90.00
_cell.angle_beta   90.00
_cell.angle_gamma   90.00
#
_symmetry.space_group_name_H-M   'P 1'
#
loop_
_entity.id
_entity.type
_entity.pdbx_description
1 polymer ?
#
loop_
_entity_poly.entity_id
_entity_poly.type
_entity_poly.pdbx_seq_one_letter_code
_entity_poly.pdbx_strand_id
1 'polypeptide(L)'
;MIVLSTFIEAFANILHTLINIYIWVVIIAALITFVRPDPYNPIVQILFRLTNPVYAFIRKLVPTLIGGIDLAPLIVILTLQFVDLFAVKLLFALANAL
;
A
#
# COMPACT_ATOMS: atom_id res chain seq x y z
N MET A 1 -22.04 20.98 -8.02
CA MET A 1 -23.07 20.96 -6.96
C MET A 1 -22.39 20.63 -5.64
N ILE A 2 -22.53 21.49 -4.61
CA ILE A 2 -21.80 21.38 -3.34
C ILE A 2 -21.88 20.00 -2.68
N VAL A 3 -23.06 19.36 -2.72
CA VAL A 3 -23.26 18.03 -2.13
C VAL A 3 -22.43 16.94 -2.84
N LEU A 4 -22.32 17.02 -4.17
CA LEU A 4 -21.58 16.03 -4.96
C LEU A 4 -20.06 16.19 -4.80
N SER A 5 -19.56 17.43 -4.81
CA SER A 5 -18.13 17.71 -4.63
C SER A 5 -17.64 17.25 -3.25
N THR A 6 -18.36 17.62 -2.18
CA THR A 6 -18.04 17.18 -0.81
C THR A 6 -18.08 15.66 -0.63
N PHE A 7 -19.03 14.98 -1.29
CA PHE A 7 -19.07 13.51 -1.27
C PHE A 7 -17.81 12.88 -1.91
N ILE A 8 -17.38 13.40 -3.06
CA ILE A 8 -16.17 12.92 -3.76
C ILE A 8 -14.92 13.20 -2.93
N GLU A 9 -14.80 14.39 -2.32
CA GLU A 9 -13.69 14.71 -1.41
C GLU A 9 -13.63 13.78 -0.21
N ALA A 10 -14.76 13.49 0.43
CA ALA A 10 -14.81 12.58 1.56
C ALA A 10 -14.34 11.17 1.15
N PHE A 11 -14.81 10.68 -0.01
CA PHE A 11 -14.38 9.39 -0.55
C PHE A 11 -12.88 9.37 -0.88
N ALA A 12 -12.36 10.42 -1.52
CA ALA A 12 -10.94 10.55 -1.84
C ALA A 12 -10.07 10.55 -0.56
N ASN A 13 -10.48 11.27 0.48
CA ASN A 13 -9.78 11.29 1.77
C ASN A 13 -9.74 9.91 2.46
N ILE A 14 -10.85 9.18 2.45
CA ILE A 14 -10.89 7.82 3.01
C ILE A 14 -9.95 6.91 2.22
N LEU A 15 -10.00 6.97 0.89
CA LEU A 15 -9.13 6.18 0.02
C LEU A 15 -7.64 6.49 0.26
N HIS A 16 -7.29 7.77 0.32
CA HIS A 16 -5.94 8.25 0.66
C HIS A 16 -5.44 7.66 1.97
N THR A 17 -6.29 7.73 3.00
CA THR A 17 -5.96 7.25 4.35
C THR A 17 -5.72 5.74 4.35
N LEU A 18 -6.59 4.97 3.68
CA LEU A 18 -6.43 3.51 3.58
C LEU A 18 -5.15 3.12 2.84
N ILE A 19 -4.83 3.80 1.73
CA ILE A 19 -3.59 3.55 0.99
C ILE A 19 -2.37 3.84 1.88
N ASN A 20 -2.35 4.97 2.59
CA ASN A 20 -1.24 5.33 3.46
C ASN A 20 -1.07 4.35 4.64
N ILE A 21 -2.17 3.91 5.26
CA ILE A 21 -2.13 2.87 6.29
C ILE A 21 -1.50 1.58 5.72
N TYR A 22 -1.91 1.17 4.53
CA TYR A 22 -1.39 -0.05 3.92
C TYR A 22 0.09 0.08 3.52
N ILE A 23 0.54 1.26 3.06
CA ILE A 23 1.96 1.55 2.85
C ILE A 23 2.74 1.33 4.15
N TRP A 24 2.26 1.84 5.28
CA TRP A 24 2.91 1.62 6.58
C TRP A 24 2.94 0.16 7.00
N VAL A 25 1.87 -0.60 6.76
CA VAL A 25 1.84 -2.06 6.99
C VAL A 25 2.95 -2.75 6.19
N VAL A 26 3.11 -2.40 4.91
CA VAL A 26 4.15 -2.95 4.03
C VAL A 26 5.55 -2.57 4.51
N ILE A 27 5.76 -1.31 4.91
CA ILE A 27 7.03 -0.84 5.48
C ILE A 27 7.38 -1.63 6.76
N ILE A 28 6.46 -1.74 7.70
CA ILE A 28 6.68 -2.45 8.97
C ILE A 28 6.99 -3.93 8.69
N ALA A 29 6.21 -4.57 7.81
CA ALA A 29 6.45 -5.96 7.41
C ALA A 29 7.85 -6.14 6.80
N ALA A 30 8.28 -5.22 5.93
CA ALA A 30 9.61 -5.25 5.33
C ALA A 30 10.70 -5.06 6.38
N LEU A 31 10.59 -4.06 7.24
CA LEU A 31 11.56 -3.77 8.31
C LEU A 31 11.73 -4.95 9.27
N ILE A 32 10.62 -5.62 9.61
CA ILE A 32 10.62 -6.80 10.47
C ILE A 32 11.46 -7.94 9.88
N THR A 33 11.53 -8.10 8.55
CA THR A 33 12.36 -9.16 7.95
C THR A 33 13.85 -9.02 8.22
N PHE A 34 14.35 -7.79 8.42
CA PHE A 34 15.77 -7.53 8.69
C PHE A 34 16.22 -7.99 10.08
N VAL A 35 15.30 -8.12 11.03
CA VAL A 35 15.61 -8.48 12.43
C VAL A 35 15.36 -9.96 12.75
N ARG A 36 15.01 -10.79 11.75
CA ARG A 36 14.74 -12.23 11.91
C ARG A 36 13.72 -12.52 13.03
N PRO A 37 12.46 -12.12 12.84
CA PRO A 37 11.44 -12.18 13.88
C PRO A 37 11.01 -13.63 14.15
N ASP A 38 10.44 -13.88 15.34
CA ASP A 38 9.79 -15.16 15.64
C ASP A 38 8.54 -15.36 14.74
N PRO A 39 8.52 -16.41 13.88
CA PRO A 39 7.37 -16.69 13.01
C PRO A 39 6.06 -16.98 13.75
N TYR A 40 6.13 -17.43 15.01
CA TYR A 40 4.95 -17.73 15.82
C TYR A 40 4.32 -16.50 16.45
N ASN A 41 4.98 -15.35 16.40
CA ASN A 41 4.43 -14.10 16.93
C ASN A 41 3.14 -13.70 16.17
N PRO A 42 2.01 -13.47 16.85
CA PRO A 42 0.74 -13.09 16.22
C PRO A 42 0.85 -11.86 15.30
N ILE A 43 1.66 -10.88 15.66
CA ILE A 43 1.85 -9.65 14.87
C ILE A 43 2.55 -9.97 13.54
N VAL A 44 3.57 -10.83 13.58
CA VAL A 44 4.31 -11.26 12.38
C VAL A 44 3.37 -12.03 11.45
N GLN A 45 2.53 -12.90 11.99
CA GLN A 45 1.54 -13.64 11.19
C GLN A 45 0.50 -12.72 10.55
N ILE A 46 0.03 -11.68 11.26
CA ILE A 46 -0.91 -10.70 10.72
C ILE A 46 -0.26 -9.95 9.56
N LEU A 47 0.95 -9.41 9.77
CA LEU A 47 1.68 -8.69 8.73
C LEU A 47 1.94 -9.57 7.50
N PHE A 48 2.35 -10.82 7.72
CA PHE A 48 2.53 -11.78 6.64
C PHE A 48 1.22 -12.03 5.89
N ARG A 49 0.10 -12.27 6.58
CA ARG A 49 -1.21 -12.50 5.93
C ARG A 49 -1.70 -11.30 5.14
N LEU A 50 -1.46 -10.09 5.63
CA LEU A 50 -1.85 -8.86 4.94
C LEU A 50 -1.00 -8.58 3.70
N THR A 51 0.30 -8.86 3.76
CA THR A 51 1.25 -8.46 2.70
C THR A 51 1.52 -9.57 1.67
N ASN A 52 1.50 -10.84 2.08
CA ASN A 52 1.89 -11.97 1.23
C ASN A 52 1.05 -12.14 -0.05
N PRO A 53 -0.29 -11.92 -0.07
CA PRO A 53 -1.05 -11.99 -1.33
C PRO A 53 -0.52 -11.03 -2.39
N VAL A 54 -0.18 -9.79 -1.99
CA VAL A 54 0.35 -8.77 -2.91
C VAL A 54 1.80 -9.09 -3.29
N TYR A 55 2.64 -9.48 -2.32
CA TYR A 55 4.01 -9.87 -2.62
C TYR A 55 4.07 -11.08 -3.57
N ALA A 56 3.23 -12.08 -3.35
CA ALA A 56 3.13 -13.26 -4.22
C ALA A 56 2.68 -12.87 -5.64
N PHE A 57 1.77 -11.91 -5.77
CA PHE A 57 1.38 -11.39 -7.08
C PHE A 57 2.54 -10.66 -7.78
N ILE A 58 3.23 -9.76 -7.09
CA ILE A 58 4.38 -9.03 -7.65
C ILE A 58 5.50 -10.00 -8.06
N ARG A 59 5.84 -10.97 -7.20
CA ARG A 59 6.86 -12.00 -7.48
C ARG A 59 6.55 -12.87 -8.70
N LYS A 60 5.27 -13.00 -9.08
CA LYS A 60 4.87 -13.70 -10.32
C LYS A 60 5.09 -12.85 -11.57
N LEU A 61 4.97 -11.52 -11.46
CA LEU A 61 5.15 -10.61 -12.59
C LEU A 61 6.63 -10.32 -12.87
N VAL A 62 7.41 -10.13 -11.81
CA VAL A 62 8.83 -9.80 -11.89
C VAL A 62 9.61 -10.56 -10.82
N PRO A 63 10.79 -11.13 -11.15
CA PRO A 63 11.67 -11.70 -10.15
C PRO A 63 12.16 -10.58 -9.21
N THR A 64 11.72 -10.59 -7.96
CA THR A 64 12.08 -9.55 -6.98
C THR A 64 13.25 -9.92 -6.08
N LEU A 65 13.67 -11.18 -6.09
CA LEU A 65 14.79 -11.69 -5.32
C LEU A 65 16.11 -11.36 -6.04
N ILE A 66 16.79 -10.31 -5.59
CA ILE A 66 18.08 -9.88 -6.14
C ILE A 66 19.12 -9.91 -5.02
N GLY A 67 20.18 -10.72 -5.18
CA GLY A 67 21.25 -10.80 -4.20
C GLY A 67 20.82 -11.27 -2.80
N GLY A 68 19.73 -12.04 -2.70
CA GLY A 68 19.18 -12.51 -1.43
C GLY A 68 18.26 -11.51 -0.71
N ILE A 69 18.02 -10.34 -1.29
CA ILE A 69 17.08 -9.33 -0.78
C ILE A 69 15.82 -9.37 -1.64
N ASP A 70 14.65 -9.36 -1.01
CA ASP A 70 13.38 -9.28 -1.70
C ASP A 70 12.96 -7.82 -1.92
N LEU A 71 12.88 -7.41 -3.18
CA LEU A 71 12.46 -6.07 -3.60
C LEU A 71 10.93 -5.93 -3.73
N ALA A 72 10.15 -6.99 -3.50
CA ALA A 72 8.69 -6.92 -3.59
C ALA A 72 8.07 -5.82 -2.70
N PRO A 73 8.49 -5.63 -1.44
CA PRO A 73 7.95 -4.55 -0.60
C PRO A 73 8.17 -3.17 -1.21
N LEU A 74 9.35 -2.91 -1.79
CA LEU A 74 9.66 -1.64 -2.43
C LEU A 74 8.75 -1.37 -3.63
N ILE A 75 8.57 -2.38 -4.50
CA ILE A 75 7.68 -2.27 -5.67
C ILE A 75 6.24 -1.98 -5.22
N VAL A 76 5.77 -2.65 -4.17
CA VAL A 76 4.43 -2.42 -3.62
C VAL A 76 4.28 -1.00 -3.09
N ILE A 77 5.25 -0.50 -2.31
CA ILE A 77 5.22 0.87 -1.78
C ILE A 77 5.16 1.88 -2.93
N LEU A 78 6.02 1.75 -3.94
CA LEU A 78 6.05 2.66 -5.09
C LEU A 78 4.74 2.62 -5.88
N THR A 79 4.16 1.43 -6.05
CA THR A 79 2.88 1.27 -6.74
C THR A 79 1.75 1.94 -5.97
N LEU A 80 1.70 1.75 -4.65
CA LEU A 80 0.68 2.37 -3.78
C LEU A 80 0.84 3.90 -3.76
N GLN A 81 2.08 4.40 -3.66
CA GLN A 81 2.35 5.83 -3.75
C GLN A 81 1.92 6.42 -5.08
N PHE A 82 2.18 5.72 -6.19
CA PHE A 82 1.72 6.15 -7.50
C PHE A 82 0.18 6.20 -7.56
N VAL A 83 -0.50 5.16 -7.08
CA VAL A 83 -1.98 5.11 -7.05
C VAL A 83 -2.54 6.25 -6.19
N ASP A 84 -1.94 6.52 -5.04
CA ASP A 84 -2.33 7.64 -4.18
C ASP A 84 -2.14 8.99 -4.91
N LEU A 85 -0.94 9.23 -5.42
CA LEU A 85 -0.62 10.49 -6.09
C LEU A 85 -1.41 10.71 -7.38
N PHE A 86 -1.75 9.65 -8.10
CA PHE A 86 -2.46 9.76 -9.37
C PHE A 86 -3.98 9.69 -9.17
N ALA A 87 -4.50 8.57 -8.69
CA ALA A 87 -5.94 8.33 -8.64
C ALA A 87 -6.63 9.20 -7.58
N VAL A 88 -6.06 9.33 -6.38
CA VAL A 88 -6.68 10.14 -5.32
C VAL A 88 -6.62 11.63 -5.69
N LYS A 89 -5.48 12.14 -6.18
CA LYS A 89 -5.41 13.54 -6.63
C LYS A 89 -6.37 13.82 -7.78
N LEU A 90 -6.59 12.87 -8.67
CA LEU A 90 -7.58 13.01 -9.73
C LEU A 90 -9.00 13.13 -9.16
N LEU A 91 -9.35 12.36 -8.12
CA LEU A 91 -10.64 12.48 -7.44
C LEU A 91 -10.82 13.85 -6.76
N PHE A 92 -9.77 14.36 -6.11
CA PHE A 92 -9.80 15.72 -5.55
C PHE A 92 -9.95 16.79 -6.63
N ALA A 93 -9.22 16.66 -7.74
CA ALA A 93 -9.33 17.58 -8.88
C ALA A 93 -10.75 17.56 -9.47
N LEU A 94 -11.37 16.37 -9.59
CA LEU A 94 -12.75 16.23 -10.03
C LEU A 94 -13.72 16.92 -9.07
N ALA A 95 -13.55 16.74 -7.76
CA ALA A 95 -14.42 17.39 -6.78
C ALA A 95 -14.32 18.92 -6.84
N ASN A 96 -13.11 19.47 -7.00
CA ASN A 96 -12.87 20.90 -7.13
C ASN A 96 -13.46 21.50 -8.42
N ALA A 97 -13.68 20.68 -9.45
CA ALA A 97 -14.23 21.11 -10.73
C ALA A 97 -15.77 21.10 -10.77
N LEU A 98 -16.44 20.51 -9.77
CA LEU A 98 -17.90 20.30 -9.71
C LEU A 98 -18.62 21.31 -8.81
#